data_AF-A0A919MTI2-F1
#
_entry.id   AF-A0A919MTI2-F1
#
_cell.length_a   1.000
_cell.length_b   1.000
_cell.length_c   1.000
_cell.angle_alpha   90.00
_cell.angle_beta   90.00
_cell.angle_gamma   90.00
#
_symmetry.space_group_name_H-M   'P 1'
#
loop_
_entity.id
_entity.type
_entity.pdbx_description
1 polymer ?
#
loop_
_entity_poly.entity_id
_entity_poly.type
_entity_poly.pdbx_seq_one_letter_code
_entity_poly.pdbx_strand_id
1 'polypeptide(L)'
;MPEIYGSVRQMPCPDCGYPVQPDRDQLCPNCGYPLMFLRKSAGDNDARAQSIPRSPNERDDMTSLRAAPPPQPRVETRQFQAGTFGAAPQGQVQCRSCGYPNDPTRIRCERCGFELRTARPRGTQLAPAMYAQQAARGGVSIWLILLIILAVAALVLLGLTLLWVYLG
;
A
#
# COMPACT_ATOMS: atom_id res chain seq x y z
N MET A 1 -25.52 26.28 14.32
CA MET A 1 -24.18 26.26 13.69
C MET A 1 -24.12 24.98 12.86
N PRO A 2 -24.19 25.05 11.51
CA PRO A 2 -24.15 23.84 10.69
C PRO A 2 -22.72 23.29 10.67
N GLU A 3 -22.56 22.04 11.09
CA GLU A 3 -21.32 21.28 10.94
C GLU A 3 -21.04 21.07 9.45
N ILE A 4 -20.06 21.81 8.94
CA ILE A 4 -19.52 21.58 7.60
C ILE A 4 -18.66 20.32 7.71
N TYR A 5 -19.29 19.15 7.53
CA TYR A 5 -18.59 17.88 7.35
C TYR A 5 -17.54 18.08 6.26
N GLY A 6 -16.28 17.94 6.65
CA GLY A 6 -15.11 18.23 5.83
C GLY A 6 -15.26 17.67 4.42
N SER A 7 -15.20 18.58 3.44
CA SER A 7 -15.18 18.22 2.03
C SER A 7 -13.97 17.32 1.79
N VAL A 8 -14.23 16.03 1.61
CA VAL A 8 -13.19 15.06 1.33
C VAL A 8 -12.57 15.43 -0.01
N ARG A 9 -11.39 16.04 0.03
CA ARG A 9 -10.67 16.46 -1.18
C ARG A 9 -10.21 15.20 -1.90
N GLN A 10 -10.97 14.79 -2.90
CA GLN A 10 -10.51 13.81 -3.88
C GLN A 10 -9.41 14.45 -4.72
N MET A 11 -8.31 13.72 -4.91
CA MET A 11 -7.23 14.13 -5.81
C MET A 11 -6.82 12.96 -6.68
N PRO A 12 -6.29 13.20 -7.90
CA PRO A 12 -5.84 12.13 -8.77
C PRO A 12 -4.56 11.48 -8.21
N CYS A 13 -4.50 10.15 -8.27
CA CYS A 13 -3.31 9.38 -7.93
C CYS A 13 -2.16 9.74 -8.88
N PRO A 14 -0.95 10.03 -8.38
CA PRO A 14 0.18 10.45 -9.22
C PRO A 14 0.63 9.38 -10.21
N ASP A 15 0.46 8.10 -9.86
CA ASP A 15 0.90 6.98 -10.70
C ASP A 15 -0.08 6.60 -11.81
N CYS A 16 -1.39 6.75 -11.59
CA CYS A 16 -2.40 6.19 -12.51
C CYS A 16 -3.58 7.13 -12.81
N GLY A 17 -3.59 8.33 -12.22
CA GLY A 17 -4.66 9.33 -12.40
C GLY A 17 -5.99 8.98 -11.72
N TYR A 18 -6.11 7.81 -11.09
CA TYR A 18 -7.36 7.38 -10.45
C TYR A 18 -7.74 8.32 -9.29
N PRO A 19 -9.00 8.76 -9.17
CA PRO A 19 -9.43 9.63 -8.07
C PRO A 19 -9.35 8.87 -6.74
N VAL A 20 -8.60 9.42 -5.79
CA VAL A 20 -8.34 8.79 -4.48
C VAL A 20 -8.62 9.74 -3.33
N GLN A 21 -8.95 9.16 -2.17
CA GLN A 21 -9.19 9.88 -0.92
C GLN A 21 -8.08 9.53 0.07
N PRO A 22 -7.01 10.36 0.17
CA PRO A 22 -5.83 10.03 0.97
C PRO A 22 -6.15 9.90 2.47
N ASP A 23 -7.17 10.61 2.95
CA ASP A 23 -7.56 10.60 4.37
C ASP A 23 -8.27 9.31 4.79
N ARG A 24 -8.96 8.65 3.86
CA ARG A 24 -9.67 7.38 4.12
C ARG A 24 -8.85 6.16 3.76
N ASP A 25 -8.22 6.18 2.59
CA ASP A 25 -7.55 5.02 2.03
C ASP A 25 -6.03 5.10 2.25
N GLN A 26 -5.39 3.99 2.60
CA GLN A 26 -3.94 3.91 2.74
C GLN A 26 -3.24 3.65 1.40
N LEU A 27 -3.92 2.99 0.45
CA LEU A 27 -3.40 2.66 -0.86
C LEU A 27 -4.43 2.97 -1.95
N CYS A 28 -3.96 3.35 -3.14
CA CYS A 28 -4.79 3.48 -4.32
C CYS A 28 -5.35 2.10 -4.72
N PRO A 29 -6.68 1.94 -4.92
CA PRO A 29 -7.27 0.66 -5.29
C PRO A 29 -6.88 0.20 -6.70
N ASN A 30 -6.49 1.13 -7.58
CA ASN A 30 -6.18 0.81 -8.98
C ASN A 30 -4.73 0.37 -9.17
N CYS A 31 -3.77 1.05 -8.54
CA CYS A 31 -2.33 0.78 -8.75
C CYS A 31 -1.55 0.40 -7.49
N GLY A 32 -2.19 0.40 -6.31
CA GLY A 32 -1.52 0.11 -5.04
C GLY A 32 -0.48 1.15 -4.63
N TYR A 33 -0.63 2.40 -5.07
CA TYR A 33 0.23 3.51 -4.65
C TYR A 33 -0.08 3.91 -3.20
N PRO A 34 0.92 4.06 -2.30
CA PRO A 34 0.69 4.42 -0.90
C PRO A 34 0.27 5.89 -0.74
N LEU A 35 -0.99 6.13 -0.36
CA LEU A 35 -1.60 7.46 -0.25
C LEU A 35 -1.21 8.21 1.03
N MET A 36 -0.58 7.51 1.98
CA MET A 36 -0.05 8.07 3.22
C MET A 36 0.86 9.29 3.00
N PHE A 37 1.61 9.31 1.90
CA PHE A 37 2.55 10.39 1.58
C PHE A 37 1.89 11.64 1.00
N LEU A 38 0.64 11.54 0.52
CA LEU A 38 -0.10 12.69 -0.01
C LEU A 38 -1.07 13.27 1.03
N ARG A 39 -1.12 12.70 2.24
CA ARG A 39 -1.79 13.34 3.36
C ARG A 39 -1.03 14.61 3.67
N LYS A 40 -1.64 15.76 3.36
CA LYS A 40 -1.13 17.03 3.86
C LYS A 40 -1.26 16.96 5.37
N SER A 41 -0.13 16.89 6.07
CA SER A 41 -0.05 16.91 7.52
C SER A 41 -0.97 18.03 8.01
N ALA A 42 -2.07 17.70 8.68
CA ALA A 42 -2.98 18.68 9.28
C ALA A 42 -2.35 19.36 10.53
N GLY A 43 -1.03 19.52 10.52
CA GLY A 43 -0.18 19.99 11.60
C GLY A 43 0.98 20.83 11.08
N ASP A 44 0.75 21.61 10.02
CA ASP A 44 1.58 22.78 9.70
C ASP A 44 1.37 23.84 10.80
N ASN A 45 1.95 23.58 11.97
CA ASN A 45 2.33 24.59 12.96
C ASN A 45 3.87 24.51 13.06
N ASP A 46 4.53 25.16 12.11
CA ASP A 46 5.80 25.91 12.09
C ASP A 46 6.94 25.72 13.13
N ALA A 47 6.94 24.73 14.04
CA ALA A 47 7.96 24.66 15.10
C ALA A 47 9.03 23.56 14.95
N ARG A 48 8.88 22.61 14.02
CA ARG A 48 9.82 21.47 13.88
C ARG A 48 10.59 21.38 12.58
N ALA A 49 10.36 22.28 11.62
CA ALA A 49 11.10 22.31 10.36
C ALA A 49 12.49 22.97 10.46
N GLN A 50 12.85 23.56 11.62
CA GLN A 50 14.15 24.21 11.85
C GLN A 50 15.22 23.28 12.45
N SER A 51 14.89 22.05 12.84
CA SER A 51 15.86 21.13 13.47
C SER A 51 16.48 20.10 12.52
N ILE A 52 16.29 20.25 11.21
CA ILE A 52 16.97 19.43 10.22
C ILE A 52 18.27 20.15 9.84
N PRO A 53 19.47 19.60 10.14
CA PRO A 53 20.72 20.19 9.69
C PRO A 53 20.71 20.20 8.16
N ARG A 54 20.52 21.37 7.56
CA ARG A 54 20.76 21.57 6.12
C ARG A 54 22.28 21.63 5.94
N SER A 55 22.77 21.01 4.87
CA SER A 55 24.14 21.23 4.39
C SER A 55 24.40 22.74 4.29
N PRO A 56 25.56 23.25 4.75
CA PRO A 56 25.88 24.67 4.67
C PRO A 56 25.73 25.17 3.23
N ASN A 57 24.98 26.25 3.04
CA ASN A 57 24.91 26.92 1.75
C ASN A 57 26.23 27.67 1.52
N GLU A 58 26.77 27.63 0.30
CA GLU A 58 27.93 28.43 -0.18
C GLU A 58 27.76 29.95 0.01
N ARG A 59 26.59 30.42 0.43
CA ARG A 59 26.30 31.84 0.67
C ARG A 59 26.77 32.36 2.02
N ASP A 60 27.18 31.50 2.95
CA ASP A 60 27.61 31.90 4.29
C ASP A 60 29.14 32.06 4.44
N ASP A 61 29.92 31.79 3.38
CA ASP A 61 31.38 31.97 3.38
C ASP A 61 31.79 33.42 3.00
N MET A 62 31.69 34.36 3.94
CA MET A 62 32.26 35.72 3.78
C MET A 62 33.79 35.79 3.92
N THR A 63 34.50 34.65 3.88
CA THR A 63 35.96 34.62 4.03
C THR A 63 36.64 33.74 2.98
N SER A 64 36.53 34.09 1.69
CA SER A 64 37.48 33.62 0.68
C SER A 64 37.67 34.62 -0.45
N LEU A 65 38.50 35.63 -0.17
CA LEU A 65 39.19 36.40 -1.20
C LEU A 65 40.27 35.51 -1.85
N ARG A 66 39.90 34.76 -2.89
CA ARG A 66 40.84 34.37 -3.94
C ARG A 66 40.11 34.33 -5.27
N ALA A 67 40.45 35.29 -6.13
CA ALA A 67 39.84 35.53 -7.43
C ALA A 67 39.81 34.25 -8.28
N ALA A 68 38.60 33.79 -8.61
CA ALA A 68 38.38 32.86 -9.71
C ALA A 68 38.27 33.66 -11.03
N PRO A 69 38.81 33.17 -12.16
CA PRO A 69 38.72 33.84 -13.45
C PRO A 69 37.26 33.89 -13.94
N PRO A 70 36.91 34.86 -14.81
CA PRO A 70 35.52 35.14 -15.18
C PRO A 70 34.84 33.95 -15.88
N PRO A 71 33.51 33.78 -15.70
CA PRO A 71 32.75 32.70 -16.29
C PRO A 71 32.70 32.86 -17.81
N GLN A 72 33.27 31.91 -18.54
CA GLN A 72 33.00 31.82 -19.97
C GLN A 72 31.57 31.31 -20.20
N PRO A 73 30.81 31.87 -21.16
CA PRO A 73 29.51 31.36 -21.53
C PRO A 73 29.70 30.01 -22.23
N ARG A 74 29.54 28.92 -21.48
CA ARG A 74 29.57 27.57 -22.03
C ARG A 74 28.26 27.31 -22.76
N VAL A 75 28.24 27.66 -24.05
CA VAL A 75 27.21 27.23 -25.00
C VAL A 75 27.34 25.73 -25.20
N GLU A 76 26.67 24.94 -24.36
CA GLU A 76 26.47 23.51 -24.58
C GLU A 76 25.13 23.25 -25.28
N THR A 77 24.95 23.83 -26.47
CA THR A 77 24.06 23.25 -27.48
C THR A 77 24.78 22.09 -28.15
N ARG A 78 25.00 20.99 -27.41
CA ARG A 78 25.07 19.68 -28.07
C ARG A 78 23.64 19.20 -28.27
N GLN A 79 23.05 19.66 -29.37
CA GLN A 79 21.92 18.98 -29.97
C GLN A 79 22.32 17.52 -30.20
N PHE A 80 21.73 16.61 -29.43
CA PHE A 80 21.90 15.18 -29.64
C PHE A 80 21.16 14.82 -30.92
N GLN A 81 21.91 14.46 -31.96
CA GLN A 81 21.37 13.88 -33.18
C GLN A 81 20.83 12.49 -32.85
N ALA A 82 19.50 12.37 -32.81
CA ALA A 82 18.81 11.09 -32.70
C ALA A 82 18.97 10.33 -34.04
N GLY A 83 20.01 9.52 -34.19
CA GLY A 83 20.24 8.86 -35.47
C GLY A 83 21.15 7.65 -35.53
N THR A 84 21.82 7.23 -34.45
CA THR A 84 22.72 6.07 -34.56
C THR A 84 22.70 5.23 -33.29
N PHE A 85 21.61 4.48 -33.15
CA PHE A 85 21.48 3.41 -32.17
C PHE A 85 22.39 2.26 -32.59
N GLY A 86 23.67 2.34 -32.19
CA GLY A 86 24.54 1.18 -32.15
C GLY A 86 23.95 0.18 -31.15
N ALA A 87 23.64 -1.01 -31.65
CA ALA A 87 23.13 -2.12 -30.86
C ALA A 87 23.92 -2.28 -29.55
N ALA A 88 23.22 -2.46 -28.43
CA ALA A 88 23.87 -2.72 -27.16
C ALA A 88 24.80 -3.94 -27.29
N PRO A 89 26.03 -3.89 -26.71
CA PRO A 89 26.89 -5.06 -26.59
C PRO A 89 26.12 -6.24 -26.01
N GLN A 90 26.42 -7.45 -26.46
CA GLN A 90 25.75 -8.67 -26.00
C GLN A 90 25.73 -8.71 -24.46
N GLY A 91 24.53 -8.70 -23.89
CA GLY A 91 24.32 -8.71 -22.44
C GLY A 91 23.99 -7.36 -21.81
N GLN A 92 24.09 -6.21 -22.51
CA GLN A 92 23.73 -4.90 -21.96
C GLN A 92 22.33 -4.45 -22.43
N VAL A 93 21.61 -3.73 -21.57
CA VAL A 93 20.30 -3.13 -21.91
C VAL A 93 20.48 -1.64 -22.16
N GLN A 94 20.03 -1.16 -23.32
CA GLN A 94 20.14 0.25 -23.65
C GLN A 94 18.96 1.04 -23.08
N CYS A 95 19.24 2.16 -22.41
CA CYS A 95 18.20 3.03 -21.87
C CYS A 95 17.43 3.70 -23.01
N ARG A 96 16.10 3.55 -23.02
CA ARG A 96 15.23 4.17 -24.04
C ARG A 96 15.17 5.69 -23.95
N SER A 97 15.45 6.25 -22.78
CA SER A 97 15.39 7.71 -22.55
C SER A 97 16.69 8.42 -22.95
N CYS A 98 17.87 7.85 -22.65
CA CYS A 98 19.15 8.53 -22.85
C CYS A 98 20.20 7.74 -23.66
N GLY A 99 19.89 6.51 -24.10
CA GLY A 99 20.79 5.66 -24.89
C GLY A 99 21.96 5.06 -24.12
N TYR A 100 22.12 5.34 -22.82
CA TYR A 100 23.20 4.80 -22.01
C TYR A 100 23.08 3.26 -21.89
N PRO A 101 24.16 2.50 -22.11
CA PRO A 101 24.16 1.05 -21.87
C PRO A 101 24.18 0.78 -20.36
N ASN A 102 23.34 -0.13 -19.89
CA ASN A 102 23.27 -0.52 -18.48
C ASN A 102 23.43 -2.04 -18.35
N ASP A 103 23.85 -2.49 -17.18
CA ASP A 103 23.82 -3.90 -16.79
C ASP A 103 22.38 -4.44 -16.85
N PRO A 104 22.16 -5.67 -17.37
CA PRO A 104 20.82 -6.21 -17.56
C PRO A 104 20.09 -6.45 -16.23
N THR A 105 20.78 -6.57 -15.09
CA THR A 105 20.16 -6.73 -13.78
C THR A 105 19.60 -5.41 -13.21
N ARG A 106 19.94 -4.26 -13.80
CA ARG A 106 19.50 -2.95 -13.30
C ARG A 106 18.01 -2.71 -13.57
N ILE A 107 17.33 -2.22 -12.53
CA ILE A 107 15.92 -1.77 -12.60
C ILE A 107 15.83 -0.34 -13.16
N ARG A 108 16.83 0.51 -12.91
CA ARG A 108 16.88 1.92 -13.32
C ARG A 108 18.18 2.26 -14.02
N CYS A 109 18.14 3.23 -14.92
CA CYS A 109 19.30 3.71 -15.63
C CYS A 109 20.25 4.47 -14.69
N GLU A 110 21.53 4.13 -14.75
CA GLU A 110 22.59 4.73 -13.90
C GLU A 110 22.81 6.22 -14.19
N ARG A 111 22.47 6.66 -15.41
CA ARG A 111 22.72 8.01 -15.87
C ARG A 111 21.53 8.96 -15.70
N CYS A 112 20.32 8.51 -16.04
CA CYS A 112 19.13 9.37 -16.03
C CYS A 112 18.00 8.90 -15.09
N GLY A 113 18.16 7.74 -14.43
CA GLY A 113 17.15 7.21 -13.50
C GLY A 113 15.91 6.60 -14.16
N PHE A 114 15.82 6.58 -15.49
CA PHE A 114 14.70 5.97 -16.23
C PHE A 114 14.55 4.48 -15.91
N GLU A 115 13.32 4.01 -15.73
CA GLU A 115 13.04 2.61 -15.41
C GLU A 115 13.32 1.70 -16.61
N LEU A 116 14.26 0.78 -16.45
CA LEU A 116 14.67 -0.20 -17.47
C LEU A 116 13.81 -1.46 -17.40
N ARG A 117 13.39 -1.85 -16.19
CA ARG A 117 12.59 -3.05 -15.90
C ARG A 117 11.64 -2.76 -14.76
N THR A 118 10.43 -3.33 -14.85
CA THR A 118 9.42 -3.18 -13.81
C THR A 118 9.90 -3.82 -12.52
N ALA A 119 10.05 -3.03 -11.45
CA ALA A 119 10.52 -3.51 -10.14
C ALA A 119 9.53 -4.45 -9.44
N ARG A 120 8.26 -4.45 -9.87
CA ARG A 120 7.17 -5.08 -9.13
C ARG A 120 6.98 -6.54 -9.59
N PRO A 121 7.04 -7.54 -8.68
CA PRO A 121 6.50 -8.85 -8.99
C PRO A 121 5.01 -8.68 -9.31
N ARG A 122 4.54 -9.29 -10.41
CA ARG A 122 3.11 -9.31 -10.74
C ARG A 122 2.39 -9.91 -9.54
N GLY A 123 1.47 -9.14 -8.94
CA GLY A 123 0.68 -9.62 -7.82
C GLY A 123 -0.01 -10.92 -8.22
N THR A 124 0.28 -12.00 -7.49
CA THR A 124 -0.43 -13.27 -7.66
C THR A 124 -1.90 -12.99 -7.34
N GLN A 125 -2.77 -13.13 -8.33
CA GLN A 125 -4.21 -13.09 -8.08
C GLN A 125 -4.55 -14.30 -7.20
N LEU A 126 -4.81 -14.03 -5.92
CA LEU A 126 -5.38 -15.02 -5.01
C LEU A 126 -6.79 -15.31 -5.52
N ALA A 127 -7.11 -16.59 -5.71
CA ALA A 127 -8.45 -17.01 -6.08
C ALA A 127 -9.49 -16.44 -5.09
N PRO A 128 -10.72 -16.15 -5.53
CA PRO A 128 -11.76 -15.65 -4.63
C PRO A 128 -11.92 -16.61 -3.45
N ALA A 129 -12.04 -16.04 -2.24
CA ALA A 129 -12.31 -16.80 -1.04
C ALA A 129 -13.63 -17.56 -1.23
N MET A 130 -13.56 -18.87 -1.42
CA MET A 130 -14.72 -19.74 -1.37
C MET A 130 -15.15 -19.78 0.08
N TYR A 131 -16.14 -18.96 0.45
CA TYR A 131 -16.83 -19.09 1.72
C TYR A 131 -17.50 -20.46 1.69
N ALA A 132 -16.86 -21.45 2.30
CA ALA A 132 -17.54 -22.69 2.61
C ALA A 132 -18.72 -22.29 3.51
N GLN A 133 -19.92 -22.31 2.96
CA GLN A 133 -21.14 -22.29 3.75
C GLN A 133 -21.08 -23.54 4.62
N GLN A 134 -20.51 -23.39 5.81
CA GLN A 134 -20.65 -24.35 6.87
C GLN A 134 -22.14 -24.37 7.18
N ALA A 135 -22.82 -25.38 6.66
CA ALA A 135 -24.18 -25.69 7.03
C ALA A 135 -24.19 -25.99 8.52
N ALA A 136 -24.37 -24.95 9.34
CA ALA A 136 -24.70 -25.06 10.74
C ALA A 136 -26.15 -25.52 10.87
N ARG A 137 -26.43 -26.73 10.37
CA ARG A 137 -27.56 -27.52 10.86
C ARG A 137 -26.96 -28.50 11.84
N GLY A 138 -26.67 -28.00 13.04
CA GLY A 138 -26.42 -28.84 14.20
C GLY A 138 -27.70 -29.62 14.48
N GLY A 139 -27.84 -30.77 13.82
CA GLY A 139 -28.91 -31.72 14.10
C GLY A 139 -28.78 -32.11 15.56
N VAL A 140 -29.84 -31.85 16.33
CA VAL A 140 -29.92 -32.31 17.71
C VAL A 140 -29.65 -33.81 17.70
N SER A 141 -28.59 -34.22 18.40
CA SER A 141 -28.16 -35.61 18.42
C SER A 141 -29.33 -36.48 18.87
N ILE A 142 -29.68 -37.50 18.08
CA ILE A 142 -30.75 -38.46 18.41
C ILE A 142 -30.52 -39.05 19.81
N TRP A 143 -29.26 -39.18 20.22
CA TRP A 143 -28.87 -39.56 21.59
C TRP A 143 -29.38 -38.59 22.66
N LEU A 144 -29.32 -37.29 22.43
CA LEU A 144 -29.82 -36.28 23.36
C LEU A 144 -31.35 -36.37 23.49
N ILE A 145 -32.05 -36.65 22.38
CA ILE A 145 -33.50 -36.87 22.40
C ILE A 145 -33.85 -38.11 23.23
N LEU A 146 -33.13 -39.23 23.03
CA LEU A 146 -33.35 -40.46 23.80
C LEU A 146 -33.09 -40.26 25.30
N LEU A 147 -32.04 -39.52 25.67
CA LEU A 147 -31.74 -39.20 27.06
C LEU A 147 -32.85 -38.37 27.72
N ILE A 148 -33.41 -37.38 27.01
CA ILE A 148 -34.53 -36.58 27.52
C ILE A 148 -35.75 -37.46 27.74
N ILE A 149 -36.10 -38.32 26.79
CA ILE A 149 -37.25 -39.23 26.91
C ILE A 149 -37.09 -40.15 28.13
N LEU A 150 -35.90 -40.72 28.33
CA LEU A 150 -35.62 -41.60 29.46
C LEU A 150 -35.73 -40.86 30.80
N ALA A 151 -35.18 -39.64 30.88
CA ALA A 151 -35.27 -38.81 32.09
C ALA A 151 -36.74 -38.47 32.45
N VAL A 152 -37.55 -38.10 31.46
CA VAL A 152 -38.99 -37.82 31.68
C VAL A 152 -39.74 -39.07 32.14
N ALA A 153 -39.48 -40.23 31.51
CA ALA A 153 -40.11 -41.49 31.93
C ALA A 153 -39.77 -41.86 33.38
N ALA A 154 -38.52 -41.68 33.79
CA ALA A 154 -38.09 -41.93 35.16
C ALA A 154 -38.80 -41.02 36.18
N LEU A 155 -38.95 -39.72 35.86
CA LEU A 155 -39.66 -38.77 36.71
C LEU A 155 -41.16 -39.10 36.85
N VAL A 156 -41.80 -39.52 35.75
CA VAL A 156 -43.22 -39.94 35.79
C VAL A 156 -43.40 -41.18 36.64
N LEU A 157 -42.53 -42.19 36.48
CA LEU A 157 -42.56 -43.39 37.30
C LEU A 157 -42.38 -43.06 38.78
N LEU A 158 -41.41 -42.22 39.12
CA LEU A 158 -41.18 -41.78 40.50
C LEU A 158 -42.39 -41.01 41.06
N GLY A 159 -42.98 -40.12 40.26
CA GLY A 159 -44.20 -39.41 40.66
C GLY A 159 -45.37 -40.36 40.93
N LEU A 160 -45.57 -41.37 40.08
CA LEU A 160 -46.61 -42.37 40.26
C LEU A 160 -46.35 -43.26 41.49
N THR A 161 -45.11 -43.65 41.75
CA THR A 161 -44.80 -44.45 42.94
C THR A 161 -45.02 -43.65 44.23
N LEU A 162 -44.60 -42.39 44.27
CA LEU A 162 -44.88 -41.51 45.42
C LEU A 162 -46.37 -41.29 45.62
N LEU A 163 -47.12 -41.06 44.54
CA LEU A 163 -48.57 -40.89 44.58
C LEU A 163 -49.26 -42.15 45.12
N TRP A 164 -48.83 -43.32 44.67
CA TRP A 164 -49.34 -44.61 45.13
C TRP A 164 -49.05 -44.84 46.62
N VAL A 165 -47.84 -44.55 47.09
CA VAL A 165 -47.46 -44.62 48.51
C VAL A 165 -48.23 -43.61 49.37
N TYR A 166 -48.62 -42.47 48.81
CA TYR A 166 -49.38 -41.45 49.55
C TYR A 166 -50.88 -41.76 49.65
N LEU A 167 -51.44 -42.45 48.65
CA LEU A 167 -52.87 -42.77 48.57
C LEU A 167 -53.25 -44.17 49.09
N GLY A 168 -52.30 -45.09 49.15
CA GLY A 168 -52.47 -46.46 49.65
C GLY A 168 -52.06 -46.60 51.11
#